data_AF-A0A9D8I7A6-F1
#
_entry.id   AF-A0A9D8I7A6-F1
#
_cell.length_a   1.000
_cell.length_b   1.000
_cell.length_c   1.000
_cell.angle_alpha   90.00
_cell.angle_beta   90.00
_cell.angle_gamma   90.00
#
_symmetry.space_group_name_H-M   'P 1'
#
loop_
_entity.id
_entity.type
_entity.pdbx_description
1 polymer ?
#
loop_
_entity_poly.entity_id
_entity_poly.type
_entity_poly.pdbx_seq_one_letter_code
_entity_poly.pdbx_strand_id
1 'polypeptide(L)'
;MTCILASCANPGKDTKKGPKPPQPPAPVVTPLTPILGKVVVVNADLKYVVVDFALSRQPTPGDLFGVFRMGMKVGEVRINDLSTAANFAADITAGEVKAGDEVRKD
;
A
#
# COMPACT_ATOMS: atom_id res chain seq x y z
N MET A 1 -23.61 -59.86 45.60
CA MET A 1 -23.84 -59.38 44.22
C MET A 1 -25.22 -58.77 44.15
N THR A 2 -25.37 -57.48 44.46
CA THR A 2 -26.51 -56.62 44.06
C THR A 2 -26.03 -55.18 44.21
N CYS A 3 -26.01 -54.45 43.10
CA CYS A 3 -25.55 -53.06 42.99
C CYS A 3 -26.61 -52.10 43.53
N ILE A 4 -26.20 -51.12 44.34
CA ILE A 4 -27.04 -49.99 44.71
C ILE A 4 -26.93 -48.95 43.59
N LEU A 5 -28.05 -48.67 42.92
CA LEU A 5 -28.22 -47.53 42.01
C LEU A 5 -29.12 -46.49 42.70
N ALA A 6 -28.58 -45.30 42.93
CA ALA A 6 -29.32 -44.03 43.04
C ALA A 6 -28.27 -42.90 42.98
N SER A 7 -27.86 -42.50 41.77
CA SER A 7 -28.38 -41.35 41.01
C SER A 7 -28.23 -40.02 41.74
N CYS A 8 -27.29 -39.23 41.22
CA CYS A 8 -26.89 -37.90 41.64
C CYS A 8 -28.00 -36.87 41.36
N ALA A 9 -28.24 -35.95 42.29
CA ALA A 9 -28.92 -34.68 42.01
C ALA A 9 -28.23 -33.56 42.79
N ASN A 10 -27.27 -32.89 42.16
CA ASN A 10 -26.75 -31.61 42.63
C ASN A 10 -27.49 -30.51 41.83
N PRO A 11 -28.14 -29.53 42.46
CA PRO A 11 -28.91 -28.52 41.76
C PRO A 11 -28.01 -27.68 40.86
N GLY A 12 -28.52 -27.40 39.66
CA GLY A 12 -27.83 -26.67 38.61
C GLY A 12 -27.29 -25.33 39.10
N LYS A 13 -25.99 -25.11 38.89
CA LYS A 13 -25.43 -23.77 38.90
C LYS A 13 -25.88 -23.06 37.63
N ASP A 14 -26.89 -22.22 37.78
CA ASP A 14 -27.20 -21.15 36.83
C ASP A 14 -26.01 -20.20 36.75
N THR A 15 -25.05 -20.48 35.86
CA THR A 15 -24.04 -19.49 35.50
C THR A 15 -24.71 -18.43 34.65
N LYS A 16 -25.28 -17.41 35.31
CA LYS A 16 -25.62 -16.13 34.69
C LYS A 16 -24.35 -15.57 34.04
N LYS A 17 -24.23 -15.73 32.72
CA LYS A 17 -23.20 -15.08 31.91
C LYS A 17 -23.51 -13.58 31.90
N GLY A 18 -22.83 -12.82 32.75
CA GLY A 18 -22.90 -11.36 32.73
C GLY A 18 -22.48 -10.80 31.36
N PRO A 19 -22.91 -9.58 31.00
CA PRO A 19 -22.56 -8.98 29.72
C PRO A 19 -21.04 -8.87 29.56
N LYS A 20 -20.48 -9.43 28.49
CA LYS A 20 -19.07 -9.27 28.12
C LYS A 20 -18.83 -7.78 27.80
N PRO A 21 -17.82 -7.11 28.39
CA PRO A 21 -17.49 -5.73 28.06
C PRO A 21 -17.26 -5.58 26.54
N PRO A 22 -17.67 -4.46 25.92
CA PRO A 22 -17.42 -4.21 24.50
C PRO A 22 -15.92 -4.27 24.24
N GLN A 23 -15.48 -5.27 23.48
CA GLN A 23 -14.09 -5.40 23.10
C GLN A 23 -13.84 -4.38 21.97
N PRO A 24 -12.84 -3.47 22.09
CA PRO A 24 -12.52 -2.54 21.01
C PRO A 24 -12.26 -3.32 19.72
N PRO A 25 -12.72 -2.84 18.56
CA PRO A 25 -12.43 -3.48 17.29
C PRO A 25 -10.92 -3.64 17.13
N ALA A 26 -10.49 -4.83 16.71
CA ALA A 26 -9.08 -5.09 16.44
C ALA A 26 -8.55 -4.09 15.40
N PRO A 27 -7.29 -3.62 15.52
CA PRO A 27 -6.70 -2.76 14.51
C PRO A 27 -6.75 -3.44 13.14
N VAL A 28 -7.46 -2.82 12.19
CA VAL A 28 -7.45 -3.26 10.80
C VAL A 28 -6.16 -2.72 10.17
N VAL A 29 -5.20 -3.61 9.91
CA VAL A 29 -3.98 -3.27 9.18
C VAL A 29 -4.29 -3.33 7.69
N THR A 30 -4.43 -2.17 7.05
CA THR A 30 -4.56 -2.08 5.60
C THR A 30 -3.17 -1.91 4.98
N PRO A 31 -2.68 -2.86 4.15
CA PRO A 31 -1.43 -2.67 3.44
C PRO A 31 -1.56 -1.50 2.47
N LEU A 32 -0.66 -0.51 2.59
CA LEU A 32 -0.55 0.55 1.61
C LEU A 32 0.23 -0.01 0.41
N THR A 33 -0.43 -0.17 -0.73
CA THR A 33 0.26 -0.50 -1.98
C THR A 33 0.79 0.80 -2.58
N PRO A 34 2.11 1.07 -2.53
CA PRO A 34 2.65 2.29 -3.12
C PRO A 34 2.44 2.25 -4.64
N ILE A 35 2.19 3.42 -5.23
CA ILE A 35 2.27 3.57 -6.69
C ILE A 35 3.76 3.49 -7.03
N LEU A 36 4.13 2.48 -7.82
CA LEU A 36 5.50 2.21 -8.23
C LEU A 36 5.60 2.27 -9.76
N GLY A 37 6.47 3.14 -10.25
CA GLY A 37 6.82 3.23 -11.66
C GLY A 37 8.31 3.00 -11.88
N LYS A 38 8.69 2.78 -13.14
CA LYS A 38 10.09 2.72 -13.57
C LYS A 38 10.34 3.76 -14.65
N VAL A 39 11.45 4.48 -14.55
CA VAL A 39 11.86 5.41 -15.60
C VAL A 39 12.38 4.62 -16.80
N VAL A 40 11.76 4.80 -17.97
CA VAL A 40 12.16 4.10 -19.21
C VAL A 40 13.00 4.99 -20.10
N VAL A 41 12.63 6.27 -20.21
CA VAL A 41 13.31 7.25 -21.06
C VAL A 41 13.58 8.52 -20.27
N VAL A 42 14.75 9.10 -20.47
CA VAL A 42 15.13 10.39 -19.88
C VAL A 42 15.68 11.30 -20.97
N ASN A 43 15.17 12.52 -21.01
CA ASN A 43 15.76 13.64 -21.71
C ASN A 43 16.13 14.71 -20.68
N ALA A 44 17.40 14.72 -20.28
CA ALA A 44 17.89 15.62 -19.23
C ALA A 44 17.96 17.09 -19.69
N ASP A 45 18.15 17.34 -20.99
CA ASP A 45 18.23 18.68 -21.57
C ASP A 45 16.86 19.37 -21.54
N LEU A 46 15.80 18.62 -21.83
CA LEU A 46 14.42 19.10 -21.78
C LEU A 46 13.75 18.89 -20.42
N LYS A 47 14.47 18.36 -19.42
CA LYS A 47 13.93 18.00 -18.09
C LYS A 47 12.66 17.16 -18.19
N TYR A 48 12.68 16.17 -19.08
CA TYR A 48 11.52 15.34 -19.38
C TYR A 48 11.87 13.87 -19.21
N VAL A 49 10.93 13.09 -18.67
CA VAL A 49 11.08 11.65 -18.50
C VAL A 49 9.79 10.92 -18.88
N VAL A 50 9.93 9.67 -19.28
CA VAL A 50 8.80 8.75 -19.44
C VAL A 50 8.89 7.69 -18.38
N VAL A 51 7.81 7.55 -17.61
CA VAL A 51 7.67 6.58 -16.54
C VAL A 51 6.67 5.52 -16.95
N ASP A 52 7.06 4.26 -16.84
CA ASP A 52 6.18 3.11 -17.00
C ASP A 52 5.56 2.75 -15.65
N PHE A 53 4.24 2.78 -15.60
CA PHE A 53 3.42 2.45 -14.43
C PHE A 53 2.70 1.10 -14.59
N ALA A 54 3.11 0.22 -15.50
CA ALA A 54 2.44 -1.05 -15.83
C ALA A 54 2.11 -1.95 -14.63
N LEU A 55 2.87 -1.85 -13.54
CA LEU A 55 2.70 -2.67 -12.33
C LEU A 55 1.92 -1.97 -11.21
N SER A 56 1.36 -0.78 -11.47
CA SER A 56 0.79 0.06 -10.42
C SER A 56 -0.53 0.72 -10.83
N ARG A 57 -1.17 1.36 -9.86
CA ARG A 57 -2.35 2.18 -10.09
C ARG A 57 -1.98 3.35 -10.99
N GLN A 58 -2.86 3.67 -11.94
CA GLN A 58 -2.70 4.82 -12.82
C GLN A 58 -2.49 6.11 -11.99
N PRO A 59 -1.41 6.88 -12.23
CA PRO A 59 -1.17 8.13 -11.53
C PRO A 59 -2.21 9.19 -11.94
N THR A 60 -2.44 10.18 -11.07
CA THR A 60 -3.26 11.34 -11.42
C THR A 60 -2.35 12.41 -12.02
N PRO A 61 -2.71 13.03 -13.16
CA PRO A 61 -1.92 14.12 -13.71
C PRO A 61 -1.75 15.28 -12.70
N GLY A 62 -0.57 15.89 -12.70
CA GLY A 62 -0.19 16.92 -11.75
C GLY A 62 0.39 16.39 -10.43
N ASP A 63 0.27 15.09 -10.13
CA ASP A 63 0.90 14.47 -8.97
C ASP A 63 2.42 14.58 -9.02
N LEU A 64 3.02 14.83 -7.86
CA LEU A 64 4.47 14.80 -7.64
C LEU A 64 4.88 13.41 -7.17
N PHE A 65 5.97 12.90 -7.76
CA PHE A 65 6.57 11.62 -7.40
C PHE A 65 8.04 11.82 -7.09
N GLY A 66 8.52 11.11 -6.07
CA GLY A 66 9.94 11.01 -5.81
C GLY A 66 10.57 9.95 -6.70
N VAL A 67 11.77 10.23 -7.20
CA VAL A 67 12.59 9.29 -7.95
C VAL A 67 13.69 8.76 -7.05
N PHE A 68 13.86 7.44 -7.06
CA PHE A 68 14.73 6.69 -6.17
C PHE A 68 15.71 5.83 -6.96
N ARG A 69 16.96 5.85 -6.53
CA ARG A 69 18.02 4.98 -7.03
C ARG A 69 18.64 4.25 -5.86
N MET A 70 18.56 2.91 -5.86
CA MET A 70 19.03 2.07 -4.76
C MET A 70 18.44 2.50 -3.39
N GLY A 71 17.16 2.89 -3.37
CA GLY A 71 16.46 3.34 -2.16
C GLY A 71 16.73 4.79 -1.73
N MET A 72 17.64 5.52 -2.39
CA MET A 72 17.91 6.93 -2.10
C MET A 72 17.14 7.84 -3.06
N LYS A 73 16.54 8.92 -2.54
CA LYS A 73 15.86 9.93 -3.37
C LYS A 73 16.91 10.70 -4.18
N VAL A 74 16.82 10.60 -5.50
CA VAL A 74 17.74 11.26 -6.45
C VAL A 74 17.10 12.43 -7.18
N GLY A 75 15.76 12.52 -7.14
CA GLY A 75 15.03 13.59 -7.79
C GLY A 75 13.54 13.54 -7.52
N GLU A 76 12.83 14.45 -8.18
CA GLU A 76 11.38 14.58 -8.16
C GLU A 76 10.88 14.84 -9.56
N VAL A 77 9.72 14.25 -9.87
CA VAL A 77 9.06 14.39 -11.17
C VAL A 77 7.58 14.70 -10.97
N ARG A 78 7.04 15.51 -11.87
CA ARG A 78 5.62 15.83 -11.92
C ARG A 78 4.98 15.13 -13.11
N ILE A 79 3.93 14.35 -12.88
CA ILE A 79 3.23 13.64 -13.96
C ILE A 79 2.40 14.62 -14.79
N ASN A 80 2.46 14.47 -16.11
CA ASN A 80 1.68 15.24 -17.07
C ASN A 80 0.45 14.45 -17.56
N ASP A 81 -0.50 15.14 -18.20
CA ASP A 81 -1.70 14.52 -18.79
C ASP A 81 -1.38 13.61 -19.99
N LEU A 82 -0.17 13.73 -20.54
CA LEU A 82 0.27 12.96 -21.70
C LEU A 82 0.63 11.53 -21.28
N SER A 83 -0.17 10.57 -21.71
CA SER A 83 0.07 9.15 -21.47
C SER A 83 -0.31 8.30 -22.67
N THR A 84 0.44 7.22 -22.86
CA THR A 84 0.18 6.19 -23.88
C THR A 84 0.21 4.83 -23.20
N ALA A 85 -0.97 4.22 -23.03
CA ALA A 85 -1.16 2.98 -22.29
C ALA A 85 -0.63 3.08 -20.84
N ALA A 86 0.46 2.40 -20.51
CA ALA A 86 1.08 2.42 -19.18
C ALA A 86 2.24 3.43 -19.05
N ASN A 87 2.57 4.14 -20.13
CA ASN A 87 3.66 5.12 -20.14
C ASN A 87 3.11 6.53 -19.92
N PHE A 88 3.64 7.21 -18.91
CA PHE A 88 3.26 8.56 -18.55
C PHE A 88 4.45 9.49 -18.74
N ALA A 89 4.19 10.61 -19.39
CA ALA A 89 5.09 11.74 -19.47
C ALA A 89 5.22 12.40 -18.10
N ALA A 90 6.42 12.82 -17.73
CA ALA A 90 6.64 13.58 -16.52
C ALA A 90 7.78 14.58 -16.69
N ASP A 91 7.67 15.73 -16.03
CA ASP A 91 8.70 16.75 -16.01
C ASP A 91 9.55 16.61 -14.74
N ILE A 92 10.88 16.75 -14.87
CA ILE A 92 11.82 16.73 -13.75
C ILE A 92 11.73 18.07 -13.04
N THR A 93 11.22 18.06 -11.80
CA THR A 93 11.14 19.26 -10.96
C THR A 93 12.41 19.46 -10.13
N ALA A 94 13.10 18.38 -9.76
CA ALA A 94 14.34 18.44 -9.02
C ALA A 94 15.25 17.22 -9.27
N GLY A 95 16.55 17.42 -9.13
CA GLY A 95 17.55 16.35 -9.13
C GLY A 95 17.94 15.79 -10.51
N GLU A 96 18.58 14.62 -10.49
CA GLU A 96 19.12 13.94 -11.67
C GLU A 96 18.56 12.53 -11.80
N VAL A 97 17.56 12.43 -12.67
CA VAL A 97 16.87 11.18 -13.00
C VAL A 97 17.62 10.44 -14.12
N LYS A 98 17.69 9.12 -14.03
CA LYS A 98 18.26 8.23 -15.05
C LYS A 98 17.28 7.11 -15.40
N ALA A 99 17.44 6.54 -16.59
CA ALA A 99 16.70 5.36 -16.99
C ALA A 99 16.99 4.20 -16.03
N GLY A 100 15.93 3.50 -15.64
CA GLY A 100 15.98 2.40 -14.67
C GLY A 100 15.73 2.82 -13.21
N ASP A 101 15.67 4.12 -12.90
CA ASP A 101 15.31 4.60 -11.57
C ASP A 101 13.85 4.26 -11.22
N GLU A 102 13.58 4.12 -9.93
CA GLU A 102 12.26 3.81 -9.38
C GLU A 102 11.50 5.11 -9.09
N VAL A 103 10.22 5.15 -9.44
CA VAL A 103 9.35 6.31 -9.19
C VAL A 103 8.30 5.88 -8.18
N ARG A 104 8.18 6.61 -7.07
CA ARG A 104 7.19 6.30 -6.03
C ARG A 104 6.48 7.56 -5.56
N LYS A 105 5.22 7.38 -5.15
CA LYS A 105 4.47 8.44 -4.47
C LYS A 105 4.98 8.54 -3.03
N ASP A 106 5.48 9.72 -2.66
CA ASP A 106 5.91 10.05 -1.29
C ASP A 106 4.71 10.51 -0.45
#